data_AF-A0A2E8TLZ0-F1
#
_entry.id   AF-A0A2E8TLZ0-F1
#
_cell.length_a   1.000
_cell.length_b   1.000
_cell.length_c   1.000
_cell.angle_alpha   90.00
_cell.angle_beta   90.00
_cell.angle_gamma   90.00
#
_symmetry.space_group_name_H-M   'P 1'
#
loop_
_entity.id
_entity.type
_entity.pdbx_description
1 polymer ?
#
loop_
_entity_poly.entity_id
_entity_poly.type
_entity_poly.pdbx_seq_one_letter_code
_entity_poly.pdbx_strand_id
1 'polypeptide(L)' 'MKSNLLSMNVFVVILALAYLFISFTNSQLDDKTYKNEFINKYAVFSIIKPKNVDFADEKVDVNSNDLWERFDKELLK' A
#
# COMPACT_ATOMS: atom_id res chain seq x y z
N MET A 1 -15.68 -50.07 3.96
CA MET A 1 -15.87 -48.98 2.98
C MET A 1 -16.44 -47.69 3.56
N LYS A 2 -17.44 -47.72 4.46
CA LYS A 2 -18.04 -46.49 5.03
C LYS A 2 -17.06 -45.59 5.80
N SER A 3 -16.09 -46.13 6.55
CA SER A 3 -15.09 -45.31 7.26
C SER A 3 -14.12 -44.60 6.30
N ASN A 4 -13.76 -45.24 5.19
CA ASN A 4 -12.89 -44.66 4.15
C ASN A 4 -13.62 -43.55 3.37
N LEU A 5 -14.95 -43.67 3.23
CA LEU A 5 -15.79 -42.63 2.65
C LEU A 5 -15.86 -41.41 3.61
N LEU A 6 -15.96 -41.67 4.92
CA LEU A 6 -15.97 -40.63 5.95
C LEU A 6 -14.64 -39.86 5.99
N SER A 7 -13.51 -40.57 5.91
CA SER A 7 -12.19 -39.94 5.88
C SER A 7 -11.95 -39.12 4.61
N MET A 8 -12.46 -39.57 3.44
CA MET A 8 -12.44 -38.78 2.21
C MET A 8 -13.25 -37.48 2.34
N ASN A 9 -14.45 -37.52 2.95
CA ASN A 9 -15.26 -36.32 3.16
C ASN A 9 -14.57 -35.31 4.08
N VAL A 10 -13.93 -35.80 5.17
CA VAL A 10 -13.16 -34.93 6.06
C VAL A 10 -12.00 -34.27 5.33
N PHE A 11 -11.30 -35.01 4.45
CA PHE A 11 -10.21 -34.46 3.66
C PHE A 11 -10.67 -33.35 2.69
N VAL A 12 -11.82 -33.54 2.03
CA VAL A 12 -12.41 -32.52 1.13
C VAL A 12 -12.79 -31.27 1.92
N VAL A 13 -13.36 -31.42 3.12
CA VAL A 13 -13.69 -30.28 3.99
C VAL A 13 -12.44 -29.50 4.37
N ILE A 14 -11.37 -30.19 4.77
CA ILE A 14 -10.10 -29.54 5.13
C ILE A 14 -9.52 -28.77 3.93
N LEU A 15 -9.56 -29.33 2.72
CA LEU A 15 -9.11 -28.65 1.51
C LEU A 15 -9.96 -27.41 1.19
N ALA A 16 -11.28 -27.50 1.35
CA ALA A 16 -12.18 -26.37 1.13
C ALA A 16 -11.92 -25.23 2.12
N LEU A 17 -11.68 -25.57 3.40
CA LEU A 17 -11.29 -24.60 4.43
C LEU A 17 -9.95 -23.94 4.07
N ALA A 18 -8.93 -24.73 3.71
CA ALA A 18 -7.62 -24.18 3.31
C ALA A 18 -7.75 -23.22 2.11
N TYR A 19 -8.54 -23.57 1.10
CA TYR A 19 -8.79 -22.73 -0.06
C TYR A 19 -9.49 -21.40 0.30
N LEU A 20 -10.43 -21.43 1.24
CA LEU A 20 -11.11 -20.22 1.72
C LEU A 20 -10.11 -19.25 2.37
N PHE A 21 -9.23 -19.75 3.24
CA PHE A 21 -8.20 -18.92 3.88
C PHE A 21 -7.22 -18.32 2.86
N ILE A 22 -6.77 -19.10 1.86
CA ILE A 22 -5.86 -18.60 0.81
C ILE A 22 -6.56 -17.55 -0.06
N SER A 23 -7.84 -17.73 -0.36
CA SER A 23 -8.59 -16.79 -1.20
C SER A 23 -8.86 -15.45 -0.49
N PHE A 24 -8.95 -15.46 0.84
CA PHE A 24 -9.17 -14.25 1.64
C PHE A 24 -7.96 -13.31 1.65
N THR A 25 -6.73 -13.81 1.45
CA THR A 25 -5.51 -12.98 1.48
C THR A 25 -5.29 -12.18 0.19
N ASN A 26 -6.08 -12.42 -0.85
CA ASN A 26 -6.00 -11.73 -2.13
C ASN A 26 -6.95 -10.52 -2.21
N SER A 27 -7.29 -9.89 -1.07
CA SER A 27 -7.66 -8.49 -1.14
C SER A 27 -6.42 -7.74 -1.61
N GLN A 28 -6.36 -7.46 -2.92
CA GLN A 28 -5.54 -6.38 -3.44
C GLN A 28 -5.90 -5.18 -2.57
N LEU A 29 -5.05 -4.88 -1.59
CA LEU A 29 -5.21 -3.72 -0.73
C LEU A 29 -5.31 -2.56 -1.70
N ASP A 30 -6.52 -2.00 -1.80
CA ASP A 30 -6.80 -0.87 -2.67
C ASP A 30 -5.67 0.13 -2.43
N ASP A 31 -4.94 0.52 -3.47
CA ASP A 31 -3.65 1.25 -3.37
C ASP A 31 -3.75 2.44 -2.41
N LYS A 32 -4.95 3.01 -2.30
CA LYS A 32 -5.33 4.09 -1.39
C LYS A 32 -5.26 3.70 0.09
N THR A 33 -5.76 2.54 0.46
CA THR A 33 -5.75 2.04 1.85
C THR A 33 -4.32 1.74 2.29
N TYR A 34 -3.55 1.05 1.45
CA TYR A 34 -2.13 0.81 1.70
C TYR A 34 -1.35 2.12 1.82
N LYS A 35 -1.57 3.08 0.90
CA LYS A 35 -0.92 4.39 0.94
C LYS A 35 -1.27 5.18 2.19
N ASN A 36 -2.53 5.16 2.63
CA ASN A 36 -2.97 5.85 3.84
C ASN A 36 -2.37 5.21 5.10
N GLU A 37 -2.36 3.88 5.19
CA GLU A 37 -1.70 3.18 6.31
C GLU A 37 -0.19 3.43 6.33
N PHE A 38 0.46 3.47 5.16
CA PHE A 38 1.87 3.78 5.02
C PHE A 38 2.19 5.21 5.48
N ILE A 39 1.45 6.21 5.03
CA ILE A 39 1.60 7.63 5.42
C ILE A 39 1.34 7.84 6.92
N ASN A 40 0.38 7.12 7.51
CA ASN A 40 0.05 7.28 8.91
C ASN A 40 1.02 6.55 9.85
N LYS A 41 1.57 5.39 9.42
CA LYS A 41 2.43 4.55 10.25
C LYS A 41 3.89 4.95 10.18
N TYR A 42 4.35 5.33 9.00
CA TYR A 42 5.62 5.99 8.84
C TYR A 42 5.31 7.48 8.86
N ALA A 43 5.72 8.19 9.90
CA ALA A 43 5.71 9.66 9.96
C ALA A 43 6.71 10.26 8.93
N VAL A 44 6.65 9.75 7.71
CA VAL A 44 7.38 10.15 6.53
C VAL A 44 6.53 11.26 5.95
N PHE A 45 6.69 12.44 6.54
CA PHE A 45 6.10 13.69 6.08
C PHE A 45 6.72 14.18 4.76
N SER A 46 7.37 13.31 3.99
CA SER A 46 7.90 13.69 2.68
C SER A 46 6.71 14.01 1.77
N ILE A 47 6.58 15.28 1.43
CA ILE A 47 5.54 15.78 0.54
C ILE A 47 5.66 15.05 -0.80
N ILE A 48 4.53 14.55 -1.30
CA ILE A 48 4.46 13.99 -2.65
C ILE A 48 4.84 15.11 -3.61
N LYS A 49 5.93 14.93 -4.38
CA LYS A 49 6.39 15.94 -5.35
C LYS A 49 5.24 16.34 -6.29
N PRO A 50 4.72 17.57 -6.20
CA PRO A 50 3.71 18.04 -7.14
C PRO A 50 4.22 18.07 -8.57
N LYS A 51 3.31 17.87 -9.53
CA LYS A 51 3.64 17.87 -10.96
C LYS A 51 4.10 19.24 -11.47
N ASN A 52 3.58 20.31 -10.87
CA ASN A 52 3.92 21.71 -11.17
C ASN A 52 4.00 22.49 -9.85
N VAL A 53 4.93 23.43 -9.76
CA VAL A 53 5.06 24.37 -8.64
C VAL A 53 5.29 25.74 -9.22
N ASP A 54 4.51 26.72 -8.76
CA ASP A 54 4.68 28.12 -9.10
C ASP A 54 5.09 28.90 -7.83
N PHE A 55 5.99 29.87 -7.99
CA PHE A 55 6.40 30.77 -6.91
C PHE A 55 6.32 32.19 -7.42
N ALA A 56 5.49 33.02 -6.77
CA ALA A 56 5.27 34.41 -7.18
C ALA A 56 4.86 34.57 -8.66
N ASP A 57 3.88 33.79 -9.11
CA ASP A 57 3.39 33.73 -10.51
C ASP A 57 4.44 33.29 -11.55
N GLU A 58 5.60 32.80 -11.11
CA GLU A 58 6.62 32.23 -11.99
C GLU A 58 6.66 30.70 -11.88
N LYS A 59 6.84 30.04 -13.04
CA LYS A 59 7.00 28.59 -13.11
C LYS A 59 8.36 28.20 -12.56
N VAL A 60 8.38 27.22 -11.66
CA VAL A 60 9.61 26.70 -11.07
C VAL A 60 9.94 25.34 -11.71
N ASP A 61 11.22 25.09 -11.95
CA ASP A 61 11.67 23.79 -12.46
C ASP A 61 11.58 22.71 -11.38
N VAL A 62 10.54 21.89 -11.47
CA VAL A 62 10.29 20.74 -10.59
C VAL A 62 11.33 19.63 -10.72
N ASN A 63 12.19 19.65 -11.74
CA ASN A 63 13.28 18.68 -11.89
C ASN A 63 14.57 19.12 -11.17
N SER A 64 14.64 20.37 -10.71
CA SER A 64 15.79 20.88 -9.97
C SER A 64 15.92 20.17 -8.61
N ASN A 65 17.09 19.57 -8.34
CA ASN A 65 17.34 18.90 -7.07
C ASN A 65 17.46 19.91 -5.90
N ASP A 66 18.00 21.10 -6.17
CA ASP A 66 18.15 22.19 -5.20
C ASP A 66 16.78 22.65 -4.67
N LEU A 67 15.77 22.72 -5.53
CA LEU A 67 14.40 23.06 -5.14
C LEU A 67 13.88 22.13 -4.04
N TRP A 68 14.02 20.82 -4.23
CA TRP A 68 13.51 19.83 -3.28
C TRP A 68 14.31 19.80 -1.98
N GLU A 69 15.62 20.04 -2.04
CA GLU A 69 16.44 20.20 -0.84
C GLU A 69 15.97 21.39 0.01
N ARG A 70 15.60 22.51 -0.63
CA ARG A 70 15.06 23.69 0.05
C ARG A 70 13.69 23.41 0.66
N PHE A 71 12.80 22.72 -0.04
CA PHE A 71 11.51 22.30 0.53
C PHE A 71 11.69 21.41 1.76
N ASP A 72 12.58 20.41 1.70
CA ASP A 72 12.81 19.50 2.81
C ASP A 72 13.38 20.22 4.05
N LYS A 73 14.30 21.18 3.84
CA LYS A 73 14.83 22.04 4.91
C LYS A 73 13.77 22.88 5.62
N GLU A 74 12.78 23.39 4.88
CA GLU A 74 11.69 24.21 5.45
C GLU A 74 10.66 23.35 6.19
N LEU A 75 10.46 22.10 5.78
CA LEU A 75 9.49 21.19 6.44
C LEU A 75 9.98 20.62 7.76
N LEU A 76 11.30 20.54 7.95
CA LEU A 76 11.92 20.03 9.17
C LEU A 76 12.07 21.10 10.27
N LYS A 77 11.54 22.30 10.05
CA LYS A 77 11.66 23.46 10.95
C LYS A 77 10.34 23.79 11.62
#